data_AF-U4L486-F1
#
_entry.id   AF-U4L486-F1
#
_cell.length_a   1.000
_cell.length_b   1.000
_cell.length_c   1.000
_cell.angle_alpha   90.00
_cell.angle_beta   90.00
_cell.angle_gamma   90.00
#
_symmetry.space_group_name_H-M   'P 1'
#
loop_
_entity.id
_entity.type
_entity.pdbx_description
1 polymer ?
#
loop_
_entity_poly.entity_id
_entity_poly.type
_entity_poly.pdbx_seq_one_letter_code
_entity_poly.pdbx_strand_id
1 'polypeptide(L)'
;MVNFTTLLPVLAALIGAANAHTRVYGLSVNDVDQGDGRSIYVRSPPSNSPVKDVSSKDIICNVNNVAVSKNVSVNAEWYHDNRGDDIIDGSHKGPITVYIADAASNGEGAVWTKLYESGLSNGVWAVDTLISNKGKHSLTLPSSLAAGDYLIRAEIIALHEADTNYATNSARGAQFYPSCSQITVKTGGSTKPPGTFNFIGGYTTTDPGILFNLYGGSTTYTIPGPAVWDGTSSGTSNDKVVASSSVAAVVPIASSAVASVQVPTFTATDVPTFTATDVPTFTATDIPTFTATDVPTFTATDSPRPTFTNKPQQPSTLLTRTRTRASASFVAKPSAAVPKPSASTIVSKPKTPEEVNKCLDAVNACITQAQSSIGGVVNFEPCENQRASCY
;
A
#
# COMPACT_ATOMS: atom_id res chain seq x y z
N MET A 1 1.90 1.57 71.56
CA MET A 1 0.98 1.15 70.48
C MET A 1 1.58 1.61 69.18
N VAL A 2 2.15 0.69 68.40
CA VAL A 2 2.75 1.00 67.10
C VAL A 2 1.73 0.59 66.04
N ASN A 3 1.13 1.56 65.37
CA ASN A 3 0.16 1.30 64.30
C ASN A 3 0.91 0.83 63.06
N PHE A 4 0.67 -0.42 62.65
CA PHE A 4 1.03 -0.92 61.34
C PHE A 4 0.00 -0.45 60.32
N THR A 5 0.29 0.66 59.65
CA THR A 5 -0.46 1.08 58.46
C THR A 5 0.06 0.28 57.27
N THR A 6 -0.78 -0.64 56.80
CA THR A 6 -0.57 -1.47 55.62
C THR A 6 -0.44 -0.61 54.36
N LEU A 7 0.73 -0.61 53.72
CA LEU A 7 0.89 -0.14 52.35
C LEU A 7 0.37 -1.22 51.38
N LEU A 8 -0.78 -0.96 50.74
CA LEU A 8 -1.17 -1.64 49.52
C LEU A 8 -0.37 -1.04 48.35
N PRO A 9 0.39 -1.83 47.56
CA PRO A 9 0.89 -1.35 46.28
C PRO A 9 -0.28 -1.33 45.29
N VAL A 10 -0.72 -0.14 44.89
CA VAL A 10 -1.61 0.03 43.74
C VAL A 10 -0.78 -0.28 42.49
N LEU A 11 -0.90 -1.51 41.99
CA LEU A 11 -0.39 -1.90 40.68
C LEU A 11 -1.28 -1.22 39.64
N ALA A 12 -0.84 -0.05 39.15
CA ALA A 12 -1.45 0.60 38.01
C ALA A 12 -1.20 -0.28 36.78
N ALA A 13 -2.19 -1.09 36.40
CA ALA A 13 -2.23 -1.71 35.09
C ALA A 13 -2.37 -0.58 34.06
N LEU A 14 -1.25 -0.18 33.46
CA LEU A 14 -1.27 0.58 32.21
C LEU A 14 -1.93 -0.32 31.17
N ILE A 15 -3.22 -0.11 30.94
CA ILE A 15 -3.91 -0.60 29.75
C ILE A 15 -3.34 0.21 28.60
N GLY A 16 -2.23 -0.28 28.03
CA GLY A 16 -1.81 0.19 26.71
C GLY A 16 -2.96 -0.11 25.75
N ALA A 17 -3.43 0.89 25.02
CA ALA A 17 -4.23 0.64 23.84
C ALA A 17 -3.40 -0.30 22.94
N ALA A 18 -3.85 -1.54 22.75
CA ALA A 18 -3.17 -2.49 21.91
C ALA A 18 -3.42 -2.08 20.45
N ASN A 19 -2.51 -1.30 19.89
CA ASN A 19 -2.54 -0.82 18.50
C ASN A 19 -2.12 -1.90 17.49
N ALA A 20 -2.77 -3.06 17.55
CA ALA A 20 -2.25 -4.28 16.93
C ALA A 20 -2.56 -4.45 15.43
N HIS A 21 -3.64 -3.86 14.93
CA HIS A 21 -4.34 -4.38 13.76
C HIS A 21 -4.21 -3.48 12.51
N THR A 22 -4.60 -3.95 11.33
CA THR A 22 -4.45 -3.15 10.11
C THR A 22 -5.51 -3.43 9.04
N ARG A 23 -5.69 -2.49 8.12
CA ARG A 23 -6.51 -2.62 6.90
C ARG A 23 -6.02 -1.67 5.82
N VAL A 24 -6.45 -1.88 4.57
CA VAL A 24 -6.07 -1.01 3.44
C VAL A 24 -6.90 0.28 3.45
N TYR A 25 -6.24 1.42 3.33
CA TYR A 25 -6.84 2.74 3.15
C TYR A 25 -7.20 2.99 1.68
N GLY A 26 -6.24 2.75 0.79
CA GLY A 26 -6.38 3.12 -0.62
C GLY A 26 -5.22 2.60 -1.45
N LEU A 27 -5.22 3.01 -2.72
CA LEU A 27 -4.24 2.60 -3.70
C LEU A 27 -3.50 3.82 -4.29
N SER A 28 -2.27 3.62 -4.77
CA SER A 28 -1.55 4.60 -5.60
C SER A 28 -1.17 3.99 -6.95
N VAL A 29 -1.18 4.78 -8.03
CA VAL A 29 -0.79 4.37 -9.39
C VAL A 29 0.42 5.18 -9.81
N ASN A 30 1.56 4.55 -10.07
CA ASN A 30 2.79 5.27 -10.45
C ASN A 30 3.05 6.45 -9.49
N ASP A 31 2.95 6.16 -8.19
CA ASP A 31 3.08 7.12 -7.08
C ASP A 31 2.02 8.21 -6.99
N VAL A 32 0.97 8.16 -7.82
CA VAL A 32 -0.19 9.04 -7.73
C VAL A 32 -1.24 8.41 -6.82
N ASP A 33 -1.49 9.04 -5.68
CA ASP A 33 -2.57 8.68 -4.75
C ASP A 33 -3.94 8.75 -5.43
N GLN A 34 -4.75 7.72 -5.24
CA GLN A 34 -6.08 7.57 -5.85
C GLN A 34 -7.20 7.97 -4.88
N GLY A 35 -6.82 8.53 -3.73
CA GLY A 35 -7.71 9.01 -2.69
C GLY A 35 -8.19 7.90 -1.77
N ASP A 36 -9.11 8.23 -0.86
CA ASP A 36 -9.72 7.27 0.05
C ASP A 36 -10.44 6.16 -0.74
N GLY A 37 -9.98 4.92 -0.57
CA GLY A 37 -10.53 3.77 -1.27
C GLY A 37 -11.57 3.00 -0.48
N ARG A 38 -11.71 3.31 0.81
CA ARG A 38 -12.51 2.52 1.75
C ARG A 38 -13.97 2.51 1.31
N SER A 39 -14.50 1.32 1.09
CA SER A 39 -15.87 1.08 0.59
C SER A 39 -16.19 1.76 -0.76
N ILE A 40 -15.17 2.17 -1.53
CA ILE A 40 -15.30 2.82 -2.85
C ILE A 40 -14.69 1.98 -3.95
N TYR A 41 -13.41 1.59 -3.79
CA TYR A 41 -12.71 0.65 -4.67
C TYR A 41 -12.02 -0.47 -3.87
N VAL A 42 -11.90 -0.31 -2.55
CA VAL A 42 -11.47 -1.35 -1.60
C VAL A 42 -12.72 -1.96 -0.95
N ARG A 43 -12.86 -3.29 -1.03
CA ARG A 43 -13.89 -4.08 -0.33
C ARG A 43 -13.54 -4.13 1.15
N SER A 44 -13.90 -3.06 1.87
CA SER A 44 -13.40 -2.80 3.21
C SER A 44 -14.20 -3.58 4.26
N PRO A 45 -13.52 -4.28 5.20
CA PRO A 45 -14.16 -4.78 6.40
C PRO A 45 -14.59 -3.62 7.32
N PRO A 46 -15.59 -3.83 8.20
CA PRO A 46 -16.07 -2.79 9.11
C PRO A 46 -15.05 -2.44 10.20
N SER A 47 -14.14 -3.35 10.53
CA SER A 47 -13.04 -3.18 11.48
C SER A 47 -11.71 -3.61 10.86
N ASN A 48 -10.62 -3.48 11.62
CA ASN A 48 -9.29 -3.98 11.29
C ASN A 48 -9.02 -5.39 11.88
N SER A 49 -10.05 -6.07 12.38
CA SER A 49 -9.92 -7.40 12.99
C SER A 49 -9.39 -8.45 12.00
N PRO A 50 -8.62 -9.45 12.46
CA PRO A 50 -8.05 -10.45 11.59
C PRO A 50 -9.07 -11.55 11.26
N VAL A 51 -8.89 -12.18 10.11
CA VAL A 51 -9.45 -13.49 9.81
C VAL A 51 -8.48 -14.54 10.36
N LYS A 52 -8.96 -15.63 10.96
CA LYS A 52 -8.12 -16.72 11.48
C LYS A 52 -8.51 -18.11 10.98
N ASP A 53 -9.77 -18.27 10.59
CA ASP A 53 -10.28 -19.51 10.01
C ASP A 53 -10.02 -19.56 8.50
N VAL A 54 -9.02 -20.35 8.10
CA VAL A 54 -8.65 -20.54 6.68
C VAL A 54 -9.71 -21.28 5.86
N SER A 55 -10.72 -21.87 6.52
CA SER A 55 -11.87 -22.50 5.85
C SER A 55 -13.06 -21.54 5.65
N SER A 56 -13.07 -20.39 6.33
CA SER A 56 -14.12 -19.38 6.17
C SER A 56 -14.02 -18.70 4.80
N LYS A 57 -15.17 -18.27 4.24
CA LYS A 57 -15.20 -17.40 3.06
C LYS A 57 -14.49 -16.07 3.28
N ASP A 58 -14.37 -15.62 4.53
CA ASP A 58 -13.71 -14.36 4.88
C ASP A 58 -12.22 -14.37 4.52
N ILE A 59 -11.60 -15.54 4.36
CA ILE A 59 -10.19 -15.61 3.94
C ILE A 59 -9.99 -15.04 2.52
N ILE A 60 -11.03 -14.98 1.69
CA ILE A 60 -10.91 -14.53 0.30
C ILE A 60 -10.67 -13.02 0.24
N CYS A 61 -11.57 -12.21 0.82
CA CYS A 61 -11.54 -10.75 0.71
C CYS A 61 -11.91 -10.04 2.02
N ASN A 62 -11.74 -10.72 3.16
CA ASN A 62 -12.25 -10.32 4.47
C ASN A 62 -13.78 -10.40 4.55
N VAL A 63 -14.30 -10.09 5.74
CA VAL A 63 -15.74 -9.88 5.93
C VAL A 63 -16.20 -8.71 5.05
N ASN A 64 -17.43 -8.76 4.55
CA ASN A 64 -18.02 -7.75 3.64
C ASN A 64 -17.42 -7.74 2.21
N ASN A 65 -17.20 -8.92 1.62
CA ASN A 65 -16.80 -9.09 0.22
C ASN A 65 -17.92 -8.70 -0.77
N VAL A 66 -18.21 -7.40 -0.88
CA VAL A 66 -19.22 -6.83 -1.78
C VAL A 66 -18.54 -6.04 -2.88
N ALA A 67 -19.02 -6.19 -4.12
CA ALA A 67 -18.49 -5.40 -5.23
C ALA A 67 -18.75 -3.91 -5.03
N VAL A 68 -17.76 -3.09 -5.38
CA VAL A 68 -17.80 -1.63 -5.23
C VAL A 68 -17.80 -0.93 -6.61
N SER A 69 -18.06 0.38 -6.68
CA SER A 69 -18.40 1.06 -7.95
C SER A 69 -17.23 1.71 -8.69
N LYS A 70 -16.02 1.71 -8.12
CA LYS A 70 -14.81 2.27 -8.76
C LYS A 70 -13.68 1.26 -8.88
N ASN A 71 -12.86 1.44 -9.92
CA ASN A 71 -11.71 0.58 -10.26
C ASN A 71 -10.44 1.43 -10.48
N VAL A 72 -9.29 0.98 -9.98
CA VAL A 72 -8.04 1.79 -9.88
C VAL A 72 -6.77 0.93 -10.07
N SER A 73 -5.66 1.40 -10.65
CA SER A 73 -4.38 0.62 -10.73
C SER A 73 -3.55 0.71 -9.41
N VAL A 74 -2.51 -0.10 -9.17
CA VAL A 74 -2.23 -0.56 -7.78
C VAL A 74 -0.80 -0.45 -7.21
N ASN A 75 -0.72 0.24 -6.07
CA ASN A 75 0.18 0.10 -4.92
C ASN A 75 -0.74 0.19 -3.69
N ALA A 76 -0.64 -0.67 -2.68
CA ALA A 76 -1.55 -0.61 -1.52
C ALA A 76 -0.97 0.18 -0.35
N GLU A 77 -1.82 1.00 0.29
CA GLU A 77 -1.51 1.75 1.51
C GLU A 77 -2.33 1.19 2.69
N TRP A 78 -1.64 0.68 3.71
CA TRP A 78 -2.20 0.10 4.93
C TRP A 78 -2.23 1.13 6.06
N TYR A 79 -3.17 0.99 6.99
CA TYR A 79 -3.32 1.82 8.17
C TYR A 79 -4.03 1.08 9.31
N HIS A 80 -3.91 1.58 10.53
CA HIS A 80 -4.59 1.01 11.69
C HIS A 80 -5.96 1.69 11.96
N ASP A 81 -5.93 2.95 12.39
CA ASP A 81 -7.07 3.81 12.74
C ASP A 81 -7.17 5.06 11.84
N ASN A 82 -6.05 5.72 11.56
CA ASN A 82 -5.96 6.92 10.73
C ASN A 82 -4.88 6.77 9.65
N ARG A 83 -5.07 7.41 8.49
CA ARG A 83 -4.06 7.36 7.43
C ARG A 83 -2.70 7.90 7.93
N GLY A 84 -1.63 7.15 7.72
CA GLY A 84 -0.27 7.53 8.10
C GLY A 84 0.07 7.35 9.58
N ASP A 85 -0.70 6.53 10.29
CA ASP A 85 -0.48 6.18 11.70
C ASP A 85 0.64 5.13 11.89
N ASP A 86 0.53 4.34 12.96
CA ASP A 86 1.44 3.25 13.30
C ASP A 86 1.30 2.02 12.39
N ILE A 87 0.32 2.00 11.49
CA ILE A 87 0.09 1.01 10.43
C ILE A 87 -0.35 -0.36 10.95
N ILE A 88 0.50 -0.98 11.76
CA ILE A 88 0.33 -2.29 12.41
C ILE A 88 1.39 -2.39 13.53
N ASP A 89 1.08 -3.09 14.64
CA ASP A 89 2.06 -3.26 15.72
C ASP A 89 3.30 -4.03 15.24
N GLY A 90 4.49 -3.57 15.67
CA GLY A 90 5.76 -4.18 15.28
C GLY A 90 5.92 -5.64 15.70
N SER A 91 5.12 -6.16 16.63
CA SER A 91 5.05 -7.58 16.98
C SER A 91 4.43 -8.45 15.89
N HIS A 92 3.63 -7.88 14.98
CA HIS A 92 2.90 -8.60 13.94
C HIS A 92 3.80 -8.99 12.75
N LYS A 93 5.00 -9.49 13.05
CA LYS A 93 5.95 -10.00 12.04
C LYS A 93 5.27 -11.02 11.15
N GLY A 94 5.58 -10.96 9.86
CA GLY A 94 4.94 -11.82 8.89
C GLY A 94 5.23 -11.45 7.45
N PRO A 95 4.81 -12.30 6.50
CA PRO A 95 4.89 -12.02 5.08
C PRO A 95 3.81 -11.04 4.62
N ILE A 96 4.03 -10.49 3.44
CA ILE A 96 3.04 -9.79 2.62
C ILE A 96 2.95 -10.51 1.28
N THR A 97 1.73 -10.83 0.84
CA THR A 97 1.48 -11.42 -0.47
C THR A 97 0.43 -10.61 -1.23
N VAL A 98 0.50 -10.65 -2.56
CA VAL A 98 -0.53 -10.06 -3.42
C VAL A 98 -0.92 -11.03 -4.52
N TYR A 99 -2.23 -11.15 -4.73
CA TYR A 99 -2.83 -12.00 -5.75
C TYR A 99 -3.74 -11.20 -6.68
N ILE A 100 -3.98 -11.75 -7.87
CA ILE A 100 -4.94 -11.24 -8.84
C ILE A 100 -5.94 -12.33 -9.25
N ALA A 101 -7.19 -11.94 -9.47
CA ALA A 101 -8.24 -12.77 -10.07
C ALA A 101 -9.11 -11.91 -10.99
N ASP A 102 -9.76 -12.54 -11.98
CA ASP A 102 -10.79 -11.88 -12.80
C ASP A 102 -11.95 -11.43 -11.90
N ALA A 103 -12.40 -10.18 -12.02
CA ALA A 103 -13.42 -9.62 -11.13
C ALA A 103 -14.76 -10.35 -11.22
N ALA A 104 -15.09 -10.95 -12.38
CA ALA A 104 -16.32 -11.70 -12.57
C ALA A 104 -16.37 -12.97 -11.71
N SER A 105 -15.22 -13.50 -11.27
CA SER A 105 -15.17 -14.66 -10.36
C SER A 105 -15.62 -14.34 -8.94
N ASN A 106 -15.68 -13.05 -8.57
CA ASN A 106 -15.87 -12.61 -7.19
C ASN A 106 -14.85 -13.19 -6.18
N GLY A 107 -13.72 -13.71 -6.68
CA GLY A 107 -12.70 -14.39 -5.87
C GLY A 107 -13.05 -15.83 -5.47
N GLU A 108 -14.15 -16.40 -5.97
CA GLU A 108 -14.58 -17.75 -5.63
C GLU A 108 -13.90 -18.81 -6.51
N GLY A 109 -13.45 -19.90 -5.88
CA GLY A 109 -12.84 -21.04 -6.55
C GLY A 109 -11.35 -20.88 -6.84
N ALA A 110 -10.83 -21.77 -7.69
CA ALA A 110 -9.44 -21.69 -8.16
C ALA A 110 -9.36 -20.60 -9.23
N VAL A 111 -9.11 -19.36 -8.79
CA VAL A 111 -9.11 -18.18 -9.66
C VAL A 111 -7.96 -17.22 -9.35
N TRP A 112 -7.23 -17.47 -8.27
CA TRP A 112 -6.19 -16.60 -7.80
C TRP A 112 -4.83 -16.97 -8.38
N THR A 113 -4.08 -15.94 -8.75
CA THR A 113 -2.70 -16.02 -9.24
C THR A 113 -1.85 -15.11 -8.36
N LYS A 114 -0.74 -15.63 -7.81
CA LYS A 114 0.16 -14.82 -6.98
C LYS A 114 0.99 -13.87 -7.85
N LEU A 115 0.94 -12.58 -7.57
CA LEU A 115 1.72 -11.54 -8.25
C LEU A 115 2.98 -11.13 -7.48
N TYR A 116 2.92 -11.23 -6.16
CA TYR A 116 3.97 -10.73 -5.29
C TYR A 116 4.02 -11.52 -3.99
N GLU A 117 5.23 -11.70 -3.48
CA GLU A 117 5.45 -12.10 -2.10
C GLU A 117 6.72 -11.47 -1.53
N SER A 118 6.68 -11.21 -0.24
CA SER A 118 7.84 -10.88 0.58
C SER A 118 7.65 -11.53 1.94
N GLY A 119 8.68 -12.19 2.44
CA GLY A 119 8.67 -12.91 3.71
C GLY A 119 9.73 -12.41 4.66
N LEU A 120 10.47 -13.34 5.26
CA LEU A 120 11.66 -13.07 6.04
C LEU A 120 12.90 -13.03 5.13
N SER A 121 13.63 -11.93 5.13
CA SER A 121 14.90 -11.80 4.40
C SER A 121 15.91 -11.02 5.23
N ASN A 122 17.11 -11.56 5.42
CA ASN A 122 18.19 -10.95 6.21
C ASN A 122 17.75 -10.49 7.62
N GLY A 123 16.89 -11.26 8.28
CA GLY A 123 16.37 -10.95 9.61
C GLY A 123 15.28 -9.87 9.65
N VAL A 124 14.85 -9.36 8.50
CA VAL A 124 13.80 -8.34 8.36
C VAL A 124 12.56 -8.98 7.76
N TRP A 125 11.40 -8.78 8.41
CA TRP A 125 10.11 -9.24 7.90
C TRP A 125 9.49 -8.23 6.95
N ALA A 126 8.63 -8.70 6.05
CA ALA A 126 7.88 -7.81 5.15
C ALA A 126 7.09 -6.72 5.90
N VAL A 127 6.52 -7.07 7.07
CA VAL A 127 5.85 -6.10 7.96
C VAL A 127 6.79 -5.01 8.50
N ASP A 128 8.06 -5.33 8.77
CA ASP A 128 9.04 -4.31 9.19
C ASP A 128 9.27 -3.28 8.09
N THR A 129 9.44 -3.76 6.86
CA THR A 129 9.56 -2.92 5.68
C THR A 129 8.30 -2.08 5.47
N LEU A 130 7.12 -2.67 5.63
CA LEU A 130 5.83 -1.97 5.51
C LEU A 130 5.71 -0.80 6.48
N ILE A 131 6.02 -1.02 7.76
CA ILE A 131 6.02 0.03 8.79
C ILE A 131 7.04 1.12 8.44
N SER A 132 8.25 0.74 8.02
CA SER A 132 9.29 1.69 7.62
C SER A 132 8.85 2.57 6.42
N ASN A 133 8.08 1.98 5.50
CA ASN A 133 7.51 2.63 4.32
C ASN A 133 6.16 3.29 4.57
N LYS A 134 5.77 3.50 5.85
CA LYS A 134 4.52 4.19 6.22
C LYS A 134 3.28 3.54 5.62
N GLY A 135 3.22 2.22 5.70
CA GLY A 135 2.08 1.43 5.23
C GLY A 135 2.06 1.16 3.74
N LYS A 136 3.08 1.58 2.99
CA LYS A 136 3.12 1.40 1.54
C LYS A 136 3.95 0.19 1.15
N HIS A 137 3.38 -0.68 0.32
CA HIS A 137 4.15 -1.65 -0.45
C HIS A 137 3.73 -1.60 -1.92
N SER A 138 4.69 -1.83 -2.79
CA SER A 138 4.53 -1.68 -4.24
C SER A 138 4.59 -3.03 -4.93
N LEU A 139 3.90 -3.12 -6.05
CA LEU A 139 4.02 -4.23 -6.99
C LEU A 139 3.91 -3.69 -8.40
N THR A 140 4.52 -4.38 -9.36
CA THR A 140 4.37 -4.06 -10.77
C THR A 140 3.46 -5.11 -11.41
N LEU A 141 2.38 -4.67 -12.03
CA LEU A 141 1.55 -5.57 -12.82
C LEU A 141 2.34 -6.02 -14.06
N PRO A 142 2.30 -7.31 -14.44
CA PRO A 142 2.94 -7.78 -15.66
C PRO A 142 2.43 -7.01 -16.87
N SER A 143 3.35 -6.54 -17.73
CA SER A 143 2.98 -5.78 -18.95
C SER A 143 2.16 -6.61 -19.95
N SER A 144 2.32 -7.93 -19.91
CA SER A 144 1.58 -8.94 -20.66
C SER A 144 0.12 -9.11 -20.18
N LEU A 145 -0.23 -8.61 -19.00
CA LEU A 145 -1.57 -8.77 -18.42
C LEU A 145 -2.62 -8.16 -19.34
N ALA A 146 -3.66 -8.93 -19.67
CA ALA A 146 -4.74 -8.48 -20.52
C ALA A 146 -5.55 -7.35 -19.89
N ALA A 147 -6.06 -6.46 -20.73
CA ALA A 147 -7.05 -5.47 -20.29
C ALA A 147 -8.30 -6.17 -19.71
N GLY A 148 -8.90 -5.57 -18.69
CA GLY A 148 -10.05 -6.13 -18.00
C GLY A 148 -10.22 -5.63 -16.57
N ASP A 149 -11.28 -6.10 -15.93
CA ASP A 149 -11.58 -5.83 -14.53
C ASP A 149 -11.07 -6.98 -13.66
N TYR A 150 -10.33 -6.64 -12.61
CA TYR A 150 -9.69 -7.61 -11.73
C TYR A 150 -9.90 -7.27 -10.26
N LEU A 151 -9.80 -8.30 -9.42
CA LEU A 151 -9.57 -8.17 -7.99
C LEU A 151 -8.08 -8.29 -7.71
N ILE A 152 -7.54 -7.32 -6.96
CA ILE A 152 -6.23 -7.39 -6.35
C ILE A 152 -6.41 -7.66 -4.87
N ARG A 153 -5.92 -8.80 -4.41
CA ARG A 153 -5.97 -9.21 -3.01
C ARG A 153 -4.61 -9.06 -2.38
N ALA A 154 -4.43 -8.05 -1.54
CA ALA A 154 -3.25 -7.90 -0.70
C ALA A 154 -3.51 -8.57 0.67
N GLU A 155 -2.48 -9.20 1.23
CA GLU A 155 -2.59 -9.92 2.51
C GLU A 155 -1.34 -9.78 3.34
N ILE A 156 -1.53 -9.44 4.62
CA ILE A 156 -0.55 -9.62 5.69
C ILE A 156 -0.94 -10.88 6.48
N ILE A 157 0.04 -11.71 6.83
CA ILE A 157 -0.15 -12.83 7.76
C ILE A 157 0.68 -12.57 9.01
N ALA A 158 0.08 -12.11 10.11
CA ALA A 158 0.81 -11.88 11.36
C ALA A 158 1.02 -13.18 12.13
N LEU A 159 2.27 -13.44 12.54
CA LEU A 159 2.73 -14.72 13.06
C LEU A 159 2.98 -14.76 14.57
N HIS A 160 2.67 -13.67 15.29
CA HIS A 160 2.98 -13.53 16.72
C HIS A 160 2.28 -14.57 17.62
N GLU A 161 1.19 -15.19 17.14
CA GLU A 161 0.48 -16.30 17.79
C GLU A 161 0.34 -17.55 16.92
N ALA A 162 1.18 -17.66 15.88
CA ALA A 162 1.14 -18.76 14.90
C ALA A 162 1.85 -20.03 15.38
N ASP A 163 2.35 -20.08 16.62
CA ASP A 163 2.95 -21.26 17.24
C ASP A 163 1.93 -22.39 17.52
N THR A 164 0.65 -22.06 17.41
CA THR A 164 -0.48 -22.99 17.39
C THR A 164 -1.45 -22.58 16.27
N ASN A 165 -2.37 -23.46 15.88
CA ASN A 165 -3.39 -23.13 14.88
C ASN A 165 -4.74 -22.82 15.53
N TYR A 166 -5.54 -22.01 14.82
CA TYR A 166 -6.86 -21.55 15.27
C TYR A 166 -7.82 -22.71 15.57
N ALA A 167 -7.75 -23.80 14.79
CA ALA A 167 -8.59 -24.98 15.00
C ALA A 167 -8.30 -25.70 16.33
N THR A 168 -7.07 -25.62 16.84
CA THR A 168 -6.66 -26.19 18.13
C THR A 168 -6.91 -25.21 19.27
N ASN A 169 -6.63 -23.92 19.07
CA ASN A 169 -6.88 -22.87 20.05
C ASN A 169 -7.42 -21.61 19.35
N SER A 170 -8.72 -21.40 19.46
CA SER A 170 -9.41 -20.27 18.81
C SER A 170 -9.01 -18.91 19.35
N ALA A 171 -8.36 -18.84 20.52
CA ALA A 171 -7.80 -17.59 21.05
C ALA A 171 -6.51 -17.18 20.31
N ARG A 172 -5.80 -18.11 19.69
CA ARG A 172 -4.50 -17.90 19.02
C ARG A 172 -4.61 -18.21 17.52
N GLY A 173 -3.49 -18.50 16.86
CA GLY A 173 -3.39 -18.80 15.43
C GLY A 173 -2.74 -17.67 14.64
N ALA A 174 -2.27 -17.99 13.44
CA ALA A 174 -1.91 -16.97 12.46
C ALA A 174 -3.10 -16.04 12.19
N GLN A 175 -2.81 -14.75 12.07
CA GLN A 175 -3.81 -13.70 11.86
C GLN A 175 -3.68 -13.16 10.44
N PHE A 176 -4.72 -13.34 9.64
CA PHE A 176 -4.75 -12.93 8.24
C PHE A 176 -5.48 -11.59 8.11
N TYR A 177 -4.87 -10.65 7.39
CA TYR A 177 -5.49 -9.38 7.01
C TYR A 177 -5.66 -9.32 5.50
N PRO A 178 -6.61 -10.08 4.91
CA PRO A 178 -6.90 -9.98 3.48
C PRO A 178 -7.61 -8.65 3.18
N SER A 179 -7.29 -8.06 2.04
CA SER A 179 -8.01 -6.91 1.49
C SER A 179 -8.08 -6.98 -0.02
N CYS A 180 -9.30 -6.96 -0.57
CA CYS A 180 -9.53 -6.94 -2.00
C CYS A 180 -9.83 -5.53 -2.50
N SER A 181 -9.09 -5.10 -3.51
CA SER A 181 -9.34 -3.88 -4.25
C SER A 181 -9.74 -4.20 -5.68
N GLN A 182 -10.69 -3.45 -6.22
CA GLN A 182 -11.12 -3.61 -7.60
C GLN A 182 -10.32 -2.68 -8.52
N ILE A 183 -9.86 -3.23 -9.63
CA ILE A 183 -8.98 -2.54 -10.57
C ILE A 183 -9.46 -2.74 -12.00
N THR A 184 -9.20 -1.77 -12.87
CA THR A 184 -9.39 -1.91 -14.31
C THR A 184 -8.05 -1.69 -14.98
N VAL A 185 -7.57 -2.72 -15.67
CA VAL A 185 -6.42 -2.61 -16.56
C VAL A 185 -6.96 -2.13 -17.91
N LYS A 186 -6.67 -0.88 -18.27
CA LYS A 186 -7.17 -0.26 -19.50
C LYS A 186 -6.41 -0.71 -20.75
N THR A 187 -5.10 -0.85 -20.61
CA THR A 187 -4.17 -1.19 -21.68
C THR A 187 -3.16 -2.19 -21.14
N GLY A 188 -2.84 -3.22 -21.92
CA GLY A 188 -1.93 -4.29 -21.53
C GLY A 188 -1.73 -5.28 -22.67
N GLY A 189 -1.21 -6.47 -22.35
CA GLY A 189 -1.01 -7.55 -23.31
C GLY A 189 -2.28 -8.38 -23.55
N SER A 190 -2.10 -9.68 -23.80
CA SER A 190 -3.19 -10.63 -24.06
C SER A 190 -3.26 -11.76 -23.04
N THR A 191 -2.40 -11.75 -22.03
CA THR A 191 -2.27 -12.86 -21.08
C THR A 191 -3.23 -12.69 -19.91
N LYS A 192 -4.13 -13.67 -19.71
CA LYS A 192 -4.98 -13.73 -18.53
C LYS A 192 -4.26 -14.45 -17.37
N PRO A 193 -4.50 -14.04 -16.10
CA PRO A 193 -3.97 -14.76 -14.94
C PRO A 193 -4.35 -16.24 -14.99
N PRO A 194 -3.44 -17.19 -14.72
CA PRO A 194 -3.71 -18.62 -14.73
C PRO A 194 -4.88 -19.07 -13.86
N GLY A 195 -5.04 -18.44 -12.70
CA GLY A 195 -6.12 -18.72 -11.77
C GLY A 195 -6.11 -20.16 -11.25
N THR A 196 -5.01 -20.58 -10.63
CA THR A 196 -4.85 -21.98 -10.17
C THR A 196 -5.06 -22.15 -8.67
N PHE A 197 -5.13 -21.06 -7.91
CA PHE A 197 -5.22 -21.10 -6.45
C PHE A 197 -6.62 -20.75 -5.95
N ASN A 198 -7.12 -21.56 -5.00
CA ASN A 198 -8.34 -21.32 -4.26
C ASN A 198 -7.98 -21.09 -2.79
N PHE A 199 -8.29 -19.93 -2.22
CA PHE A 199 -7.96 -19.67 -0.81
C PHE A 199 -8.68 -20.62 0.13
N ILE A 200 -9.93 -20.98 -0.15
CA ILE A 200 -10.65 -21.97 0.64
C ILE A 200 -10.08 -23.34 0.31
N GLY A 201 -9.33 -23.91 1.25
CA GLY A 201 -8.66 -25.21 1.12
C GLY A 201 -7.25 -25.15 0.49
N GLY A 202 -6.85 -24.03 -0.11
CA GLY A 202 -5.47 -23.84 -0.58
C GLY A 202 -4.50 -23.42 0.51
N TYR A 203 -5.00 -22.77 1.57
CA TYR A 203 -4.29 -22.64 2.85
C TYR A 203 -4.76 -23.75 3.79
N THR A 204 -3.81 -24.38 4.48
CA THR A 204 -4.10 -25.41 5.49
C THR A 204 -3.59 -24.98 6.87
N THR A 205 -4.22 -25.49 7.93
CA THR A 205 -3.82 -25.20 9.32
C THR A 205 -2.45 -25.79 9.68
N THR A 206 -1.86 -26.61 8.80
CA THR A 206 -0.57 -27.26 8.97
C THR A 206 0.49 -26.75 8.00
N ASP A 207 0.16 -25.78 7.14
CA ASP A 207 1.17 -25.19 6.25
C ASP A 207 2.30 -24.60 7.12
N PRO A 208 3.58 -24.85 6.79
CA PRO A 208 4.70 -24.43 7.63
C PRO A 208 4.85 -22.91 7.75
N GLY A 209 4.22 -22.15 6.84
CA GLY A 209 4.12 -20.70 6.94
C GLY A 209 2.94 -20.20 7.77
N ILE A 210 1.96 -21.06 8.08
CA ILE A 210 0.75 -20.73 8.86
C ILE A 210 0.87 -21.24 10.29
N LEU A 211 1.33 -22.49 10.49
CA LEU A 211 1.73 -23.00 11.80
C LEU A 211 3.24 -22.80 11.93
N PHE A 212 3.62 -21.67 12.52
CA PHE A 212 5.00 -21.19 12.58
C PHE A 212 5.33 -20.58 13.94
N ASN A 213 6.37 -21.11 14.60
CA ASN A 213 6.88 -20.54 15.83
C ASN A 213 7.88 -19.41 15.54
N LEU A 214 7.39 -18.17 15.52
CA LEU A 214 8.18 -16.95 15.33
C LEU A 214 9.35 -16.82 16.33
N TYR A 215 9.18 -17.34 17.54
CA TYR A 215 10.16 -17.25 18.63
C TYR A 215 11.14 -18.43 18.68
N GLY A 216 11.00 -19.39 17.74
CA GLY A 216 11.83 -20.59 17.66
C GLY A 216 13.24 -20.37 17.09
N GLY A 217 13.60 -19.14 16.71
CA GLY A 217 14.93 -18.80 16.18
C GLY A 217 15.14 -19.13 14.70
N SER A 218 14.08 -19.38 13.93
CA SER A 218 14.18 -19.64 12.50
C SER A 218 14.71 -18.41 11.75
N THR A 219 15.68 -18.62 10.86
CA THR A 219 16.22 -17.57 9.96
C THR A 219 15.61 -17.62 8.57
N THR A 220 14.78 -18.64 8.30
CA THR A 220 14.07 -18.83 7.03
C THR A 220 12.57 -18.95 7.28
N TYR A 221 11.77 -18.58 6.29
CA TYR A 221 10.32 -18.68 6.34
C TYR A 221 9.77 -19.11 4.98
N THR A 222 8.87 -20.10 4.97
CA THR A 222 8.20 -20.57 3.76
C THR A 222 6.87 -19.84 3.62
N ILE A 223 6.76 -18.99 2.59
CA ILE A 223 5.54 -18.23 2.33
C ILE A 223 4.45 -19.19 1.83
N PRO A 224 3.22 -19.18 2.39
CA PRO A 224 2.12 -20.02 1.95
C PRO A 224 1.66 -19.74 0.50
N GLY A 225 0.99 -20.72 -0.11
CA GLY A 225 0.40 -20.61 -1.44
C GLY A 225 1.36 -20.93 -2.61
N PRO A 226 0.94 -20.69 -3.85
CA PRO A 226 1.71 -21.06 -5.05
C PRO A 226 2.92 -20.14 -5.25
N ALA A 227 3.80 -20.48 -6.20
CA ALA A 227 4.88 -19.57 -6.61
C ALA A 227 4.33 -18.29 -7.25
N VAL A 228 5.12 -17.21 -7.24
CA VAL A 228 4.82 -15.98 -7.98
C VAL A 228 4.77 -16.27 -9.47
N TRP A 229 3.75 -15.75 -10.13
CA TRP A 229 3.55 -15.86 -11.57
C TRP A 229 4.61 -15.05 -12.33
N ASP A 230 5.17 -15.66 -13.37
CA ASP A 230 6.15 -15.03 -14.25
C ASP A 230 5.55 -13.99 -15.22
N GLY A 231 4.22 -13.87 -15.24
CA GLY A 231 3.51 -12.96 -16.13
C GLY A 231 3.30 -13.50 -17.55
N THR A 232 3.87 -14.65 -17.92
CA THR A 232 3.85 -15.12 -19.33
C THR A 232 2.91 -16.28 -19.57
N SER A 233 2.72 -17.14 -18.57
CA SER A 233 1.81 -18.28 -18.66
C SER A 233 0.34 -17.83 -18.60
N SER A 234 -0.48 -18.24 -19.56
CA SER A 234 -1.93 -17.99 -19.58
C SER A 234 -2.71 -19.20 -19.06
N GLY A 235 -3.73 -18.98 -18.23
CA GLY A 235 -4.73 -20.00 -17.91
C GLY A 235 -5.83 -20.05 -18.96
N THR A 236 -6.16 -21.23 -19.47
CA THR A 236 -7.36 -21.46 -20.27
C THR A 236 -8.57 -21.56 -19.34
N SER A 237 -9.51 -20.61 -19.44
CA SER A 237 -10.76 -20.65 -18.69
C SER A 237 -11.60 -21.89 -19.07
N ASN A 238 -11.97 -22.68 -18.07
CA ASN A 238 -12.99 -23.74 -18.04
C ASN A 238 -12.96 -24.80 -19.14
N ASP A 239 -12.29 -25.92 -18.86
CA ASP A 239 -12.93 -27.22 -19.02
C ASP A 239 -12.54 -28.15 -17.86
N LYS A 240 -13.49 -28.95 -17.38
CA LYS A 240 -13.26 -29.87 -16.25
C LYS A 240 -12.17 -30.87 -16.62
N VAL A 241 -11.02 -30.82 -15.94
CA VAL A 241 -10.10 -31.96 -15.91
C VAL A 241 -9.76 -32.31 -14.46
N VAL A 242 -10.12 -33.55 -14.16
CA VAL A 242 -9.94 -34.31 -12.93
C VAL A 242 -8.47 -34.32 -12.52
N ALA A 243 -8.24 -34.16 -11.21
CA ALA A 243 -6.95 -34.37 -10.59
C ALA A 243 -6.38 -35.74 -10.97
N SER A 244 -5.15 -35.78 -11.44
CA SER A 244 -4.35 -37.00 -11.41
C SER A 244 -2.98 -36.72 -10.86
N SER A 245 -2.79 -37.18 -9.62
CA SER A 245 -1.50 -37.47 -9.03
C SER A 245 -0.71 -38.37 -9.97
N SER A 246 0.49 -37.96 -10.34
CA SER A 246 1.55 -38.92 -10.65
C SER A 246 2.90 -38.34 -10.27
N VAL A 247 3.57 -39.09 -9.42
CA VAL A 247 4.98 -38.93 -9.07
C VAL A 247 5.78 -39.55 -10.21
N ALA A 248 6.71 -38.82 -10.82
CA ALA A 248 7.72 -39.43 -11.67
C ALA A 248 9.03 -38.63 -11.72
N ALA A 249 10.03 -39.23 -11.06
CA ALA A 249 11.43 -39.40 -11.44
C ALA A 249 12.21 -38.22 -12.07
N VAL A 250 13.27 -37.86 -11.34
CA VAL A 250 14.42 -37.08 -11.79
C VAL A 250 15.15 -37.83 -12.91
N VAL A 251 15.26 -37.20 -14.09
CA VAL A 251 16.21 -37.59 -15.15
C VAL A 251 17.14 -36.40 -15.39
N PRO A 252 18.47 -36.59 -15.41
CA PRO A 252 19.39 -35.48 -15.62
C PRO A 252 19.43 -35.13 -17.11
N ILE A 253 19.10 -33.88 -17.44
CA ILE A 253 19.25 -33.36 -18.80
C ILE A 253 20.61 -32.66 -18.91
N ALA A 254 21.38 -33.08 -19.91
CA ALA A 254 22.71 -32.57 -20.23
C ALA A 254 22.73 -31.06 -20.49
N SER A 255 23.80 -30.42 -20.03
CA SER A 255 24.11 -29.01 -20.23
C SER A 255 24.26 -28.70 -21.73
N SER A 256 23.35 -27.90 -22.28
CA SER A 256 23.59 -27.17 -23.53
C SER A 256 23.89 -25.72 -23.17
N ALA A 257 25.11 -25.28 -23.48
CA ALA A 257 25.58 -23.93 -23.27
C ALA A 257 24.71 -22.93 -24.04
N VAL A 258 24.16 -21.95 -23.34
CA VAL A 258 23.47 -20.80 -23.95
C VAL A 258 24.54 -19.82 -24.42
N ALA A 259 24.56 -19.54 -25.72
CA ALA A 259 25.45 -18.56 -26.31
C ALA A 259 25.16 -17.16 -25.74
N SER A 260 26.21 -16.50 -25.24
CA SER A 260 26.15 -15.10 -24.81
C SER A 260 25.86 -14.19 -26.01
N VAL A 261 24.74 -13.47 -25.98
CA VAL A 261 24.49 -12.36 -26.90
C VAL A 261 25.37 -11.19 -26.49
N GLN A 262 26.41 -10.89 -27.27
CA GLN A 262 27.21 -9.68 -27.10
C GLN A 262 26.44 -8.47 -27.64
N VAL A 263 26.30 -7.44 -26.81
CA VAL A 263 25.84 -6.11 -27.23
C VAL A 263 27.02 -5.41 -27.92
N PRO A 264 26.92 -4.99 -29.19
CA PRO A 264 27.98 -4.24 -29.82
C PRO A 264 28.09 -2.85 -29.17
N THR A 265 29.30 -2.52 -28.71
CA THR A 265 29.63 -1.18 -28.22
C THR A 265 30.19 -0.40 -29.41
N PHE A 266 29.49 0.66 -29.83
CA PHE A 266 29.97 1.54 -30.91
C PHE A 266 30.71 2.74 -30.31
N THR A 267 31.83 3.12 -30.92
CA THR A 267 32.54 4.37 -30.64
C THR A 267 32.07 5.46 -31.60
N ALA A 268 32.18 6.73 -31.19
CA ALA A 268 31.52 7.89 -31.81
C ALA A 268 31.97 8.27 -33.24
N THR A 269 32.61 7.35 -33.97
CA THR A 269 33.12 7.58 -35.34
C THR A 269 32.40 6.80 -36.44
N ASP A 270 31.43 5.93 -36.11
CA ASP A 270 30.72 5.10 -37.11
C ASP A 270 29.21 5.39 -37.18
N VAL A 271 28.83 6.63 -37.52
CA VAL A 271 27.44 6.94 -37.91
C VAL A 271 27.29 6.73 -39.43
N PRO A 272 26.47 5.78 -39.91
CA PRO A 272 26.23 5.63 -41.34
C PRO A 272 25.44 6.82 -41.89
N THR A 273 25.85 7.29 -43.07
CA THR A 273 25.14 8.31 -43.84
C THR A 273 24.03 7.63 -44.65
N PHE A 274 22.76 8.01 -44.42
CA PHE A 274 21.63 7.49 -45.20
C PHE A 274 21.35 8.37 -46.42
N THR A 275 21.17 7.76 -47.59
CA THR A 275 20.71 8.41 -48.82
C THR A 275 19.18 8.51 -48.85
N ALA A 276 18.65 9.59 -49.44
CA ALA A 276 17.26 10.04 -49.36
C ALA A 276 16.19 9.14 -50.06
N THR A 277 16.46 7.85 -50.26
CA THR A 277 15.58 6.94 -51.00
C THR A 277 14.76 5.99 -50.12
N ASP A 278 14.99 5.96 -48.80
CA ASP A 278 14.30 5.06 -47.85
C ASP A 278 13.38 5.78 -46.85
N VAL A 279 12.78 6.91 -47.24
CA VAL A 279 11.76 7.58 -46.40
C VAL A 279 10.37 7.07 -46.82
N PRO A 280 9.60 6.41 -45.92
CA PRO A 280 8.24 6.02 -46.23
C PRO A 280 7.34 7.26 -46.41
N THR A 281 6.53 7.26 -47.46
CA THR A 281 5.55 8.30 -47.77
C THR A 281 4.37 8.22 -46.79
N PHE A 282 4.16 9.24 -45.97
CA PHE A 282 2.98 9.34 -45.10
C PHE A 282 1.83 10.07 -45.82
N THR A 283 0.61 9.54 -45.70
CA THR A 283 -0.62 10.20 -46.16
C THR A 283 -1.09 11.24 -45.13
N ALA A 284 -1.63 12.38 -45.60
CA ALA A 284 -1.90 13.60 -44.84
C ALA A 284 -2.97 13.52 -43.73
N THR A 285 -3.44 12.33 -43.35
CA THR A 285 -4.45 12.14 -42.30
C THR A 285 -3.87 11.86 -40.90
N ASP A 286 -2.56 11.65 -40.76
CA ASP A 286 -1.93 11.30 -39.47
C ASP A 286 -0.94 12.35 -38.93
N ILE A 287 -1.11 13.63 -39.28
CA ILE A 287 -0.28 14.71 -38.71
C ILE A 287 -1.09 15.39 -37.59
N PRO A 288 -0.72 15.22 -36.30
CA PRO A 288 -1.31 16.01 -35.23
C PRO A 288 -0.91 17.49 -35.39
N THR A 289 -1.90 18.38 -35.34
CA THR A 289 -1.69 19.83 -35.34
C THR A 289 -1.05 20.25 -34.02
N PHE A 290 0.20 20.72 -34.05
CA PHE A 290 0.84 21.33 -32.88
C PHE A 290 0.56 22.84 -32.85
N THR A 291 0.06 23.33 -31.72
CA THR A 291 0.01 24.76 -31.42
C THR A 291 1.38 25.25 -30.96
N ALA A 292 1.85 26.36 -31.52
CA ALA A 292 3.16 26.95 -31.27
C ALA A 292 3.28 27.53 -29.85
N THR A 293 3.50 26.67 -28.85
CA THR A 293 3.93 27.12 -27.51
C THR A 293 4.96 26.22 -26.83
N ASP A 294 5.28 25.04 -27.36
CA ASP A 294 6.15 24.08 -26.66
C ASP A 294 7.42 23.68 -27.44
N VAL A 295 8.01 24.60 -28.22
CA VAL A 295 9.37 24.37 -28.77
C VAL A 295 10.39 25.15 -27.95
N PRO A 296 11.25 24.48 -27.13
CA PRO A 296 12.32 25.16 -26.43
C PRO A 296 13.37 25.67 -27.43
N THR A 297 13.71 26.96 -27.31
CA THR A 297 14.78 27.59 -28.11
C THR A 297 16.13 27.33 -27.45
N PHE A 298 17.05 26.66 -28.13
CA PHE A 298 18.44 26.52 -27.69
C PHE A 298 19.34 27.43 -28.53
N THR A 299 19.98 28.41 -27.90
CA THR A 299 21.04 29.22 -28.50
C THR A 299 22.39 28.54 -28.29
N ALA A 300 23.04 28.16 -29.40
CA ALA A 300 24.42 27.69 -29.39
C ALA A 300 25.37 28.90 -29.48
N THR A 301 26.36 29.00 -28.59
CA THR A 301 27.57 29.77 -28.90
C THR A 301 28.81 29.17 -28.21
N ASP A 302 29.63 28.59 -29.10
CA ASP A 302 31.09 28.38 -29.14
C ASP A 302 31.88 27.55 -28.12
N SER A 303 32.54 26.54 -28.73
CA SER A 303 33.69 25.75 -28.26
C SER A 303 35.00 26.55 -28.20
N PRO A 304 36.01 26.12 -27.41
CA PRO A 304 37.23 26.89 -27.17
C PRO A 304 38.46 26.43 -27.98
N ARG A 305 39.28 27.37 -28.48
CA ARG A 305 40.78 27.32 -28.56
C ARG A 305 41.39 28.50 -29.36
N PRO A 306 42.71 28.80 -29.29
CA PRO A 306 43.71 28.73 -28.21
C PRO A 306 44.40 30.10 -27.92
N THR A 307 45.23 30.10 -26.89
CA THR A 307 46.00 31.19 -26.23
C THR A 307 47.13 31.86 -27.04
N PHE A 308 47.37 33.16 -26.76
CA PHE A 308 48.69 33.82 -26.81
C PHE A 308 48.87 34.82 -25.63
N THR A 309 50.13 35.15 -25.34
CA THR A 309 50.78 35.43 -24.04
C THR A 309 51.16 36.91 -23.78
N ASN A 310 51.19 37.30 -22.47
CA ASN A 310 51.99 38.37 -21.78
C ASN A 310 51.85 39.85 -22.25
N LYS A 311 51.83 40.94 -21.46
CA LYS A 311 52.31 41.36 -20.10
C LYS A 311 51.56 42.70 -19.71
N PRO A 312 51.92 43.53 -18.68
CA PRO A 312 51.02 43.96 -17.60
C PRO A 312 50.77 45.51 -17.50
N GLN A 313 50.16 45.95 -16.39
CA GLN A 313 50.26 47.28 -15.72
C GLN A 313 48.99 48.17 -15.82
N GLN A 314 48.11 48.26 -14.80
CA GLN A 314 48.12 49.01 -13.50
C GLN A 314 47.15 50.24 -13.56
N PRO A 315 46.86 50.98 -12.47
CA PRO A 315 45.50 51.13 -11.93
C PRO A 315 45.00 52.60 -11.91
N SER A 316 43.76 52.86 -11.49
CA SER A 316 43.46 54.11 -10.78
C SER A 316 42.16 54.10 -9.98
N THR A 317 42.27 54.83 -8.89
CA THR A 317 41.48 54.96 -7.66
C THR A 317 40.34 55.97 -7.73
N LEU A 318 39.37 55.77 -6.82
CA LEU A 318 38.57 56.72 -6.03
C LEU A 318 38.21 58.11 -6.60
N LEU A 319 36.93 58.48 -6.45
CA LEU A 319 36.58 59.70 -5.70
C LEU A 319 35.13 59.71 -5.17
N THR A 320 35.05 60.08 -3.90
CA THR A 320 33.90 60.22 -3.00
C THR A 320 33.20 61.57 -3.19
N ARG A 321 31.85 61.63 -3.05
CA ARG A 321 31.19 62.69 -2.24
C ARG A 321 29.72 62.41 -1.89
N THR A 322 29.47 62.60 -0.59
CA THR A 322 28.25 62.83 0.22
C THR A 322 27.31 63.90 -0.36
N ARG A 323 26.03 64.13 0.02
CA ARG A 323 25.10 63.86 1.16
C ARG A 323 23.69 64.26 0.60
N THR A 324 22.52 63.76 1.02
CA THR A 324 21.75 64.25 2.19
C THR A 324 20.50 63.40 2.52
N ARG A 325 20.38 63.19 3.83
CA ARG A 325 19.27 62.84 4.74
C ARG A 325 17.82 63.24 4.39
N ALA A 326 16.89 62.34 4.70
CA ALA A 326 15.61 62.65 5.34
C ALA A 326 15.21 61.51 6.30
N SER A 327 14.71 61.87 7.49
CA SER A 327 14.38 60.99 8.61
C SER A 327 12.86 60.91 8.79
N ALA A 328 12.35 59.76 9.21
CA ALA A 328 11.07 59.66 9.94
C ALA A 328 11.11 58.47 10.91
N SER A 329 10.69 58.75 12.15
CA SER A 329 10.68 57.89 13.33
C SER A 329 9.29 57.28 13.52
N PHE A 330 9.21 56.03 13.99
CA PHE A 330 7.96 55.46 14.54
C PHE A 330 8.22 54.83 15.91
N VAL A 331 7.35 55.23 16.84
CA VAL A 331 7.32 54.93 18.28
C VAL A 331 6.54 53.64 18.53
N ALA A 332 7.04 52.81 19.46
CA ALA A 332 6.41 51.58 19.92
C ALA A 332 5.22 51.83 20.87
N LYS A 333 4.18 50.99 20.80
CA LYS A 333 2.98 51.02 21.64
C LYS A 333 2.88 49.72 22.48
N PRO A 334 2.41 49.73 23.74
CA PRO A 334 2.45 48.57 24.63
C PRO A 334 1.22 47.64 24.51
N SER A 335 1.45 46.35 24.80
CA SER A 335 0.48 45.25 24.80
C SER A 335 -0.35 45.22 26.09
N ALA A 336 -1.67 45.13 25.97
CA ALA A 336 -2.60 44.94 27.08
C ALA A 336 -2.94 43.44 27.27
N ALA A 337 -3.05 43.03 28.53
CA ALA A 337 -3.33 41.66 28.97
C ALA A 337 -4.82 41.28 28.82
N VAL A 338 -5.08 40.01 28.47
CA VAL A 338 -6.43 39.40 28.42
C VAL A 338 -6.51 38.33 29.54
N PRO A 339 -7.61 38.22 30.30
CA PRO A 339 -7.71 37.28 31.43
C PRO A 339 -7.99 35.84 31.00
N LYS A 340 -7.37 34.89 31.71
CA LYS A 340 -7.50 33.43 31.55
C LYS A 340 -8.83 32.92 32.13
N PRO A 341 -9.62 32.08 31.41
CA PRO A 341 -10.75 31.41 32.01
C PRO A 341 -10.29 30.18 32.81
N SER A 342 -10.90 30.00 33.98
CA SER A 342 -10.68 28.88 34.90
C SER A 342 -11.44 27.64 34.40
N ALA A 343 -10.72 26.58 34.03
CA ALA A 343 -11.34 25.31 33.66
C ALA A 343 -11.54 24.45 34.91
N SER A 344 -12.80 24.27 35.31
CA SER A 344 -13.21 23.29 36.32
C SER A 344 -13.15 21.89 35.70
N THR A 345 -12.27 21.02 36.20
CA THR A 345 -12.11 19.65 35.71
C THR A 345 -13.22 18.78 36.29
N ILE A 346 -14.31 18.58 35.55
CA ILE A 346 -15.27 17.51 35.84
C ILE A 346 -14.68 16.22 35.26
N VAL A 347 -14.15 15.36 36.11
CA VAL A 347 -13.76 14.00 35.74
C VAL A 347 -15.05 13.16 35.66
N SER A 348 -15.58 12.96 34.46
CA SER A 348 -16.67 12.03 34.22
C SER A 348 -16.18 10.60 34.41
N LYS A 349 -16.91 9.81 35.22
CA LYS A 349 -16.65 8.38 35.43
C LYS A 349 -16.67 7.63 34.07
N PRO A 350 -15.79 6.63 33.85
CA PRO A 350 -15.83 5.80 32.65
C PRO A 350 -17.19 5.12 32.49
N LYS A 351 -17.72 5.12 31.26
CA LYS A 351 -18.99 4.46 30.92
C LYS A 351 -18.87 2.94 31.03
N THR A 352 -19.91 2.30 31.53
CA THR A 352 -20.05 0.85 31.53
C THR A 352 -20.26 0.33 30.10
N PRO A 353 -19.95 -0.95 29.81
CA PRO A 353 -20.19 -1.54 28.49
C PRO A 353 -21.65 -1.41 28.01
N GLU A 354 -22.62 -1.43 28.93
CA GLU A 354 -24.03 -1.25 28.64
C GLU A 354 -24.36 0.20 28.22
N GLU A 355 -23.73 1.20 28.86
CA GLU A 355 -23.86 2.61 28.48
C GLU A 355 -23.17 2.92 27.14
N VAL A 356 -22.05 2.26 26.84
CA VAL A 356 -21.37 2.36 25.54
C VAL A 356 -22.24 1.76 24.44
N ASN A 357 -22.78 0.54 24.65
CA ASN A 357 -23.65 -0.10 23.66
C ASN A 357 -24.91 0.72 23.39
N LYS A 358 -25.56 1.24 24.43
CA LYS A 358 -26.72 2.13 24.30
C LYS A 358 -26.40 3.43 23.54
N CYS A 359 -25.18 3.95 23.71
CA CYS A 359 -24.73 5.12 22.96
C CYS A 359 -24.47 4.80 21.49
N LEU A 360 -23.86 3.65 21.20
CA LEU A 360 -23.63 3.19 19.83
C LEU A 360 -24.94 2.86 19.10
N ASP A 361 -25.95 2.35 19.79
CA ASP A 361 -27.30 2.16 19.24
C ASP A 361 -27.93 3.50 18.82
N ALA A 362 -27.72 4.57 19.60
CA ALA A 362 -28.19 5.90 19.25
C ALA A 362 -27.42 6.50 18.04
N VAL A 363 -26.12 6.21 17.91
CA VAL A 363 -25.33 6.56 16.72
C VAL A 363 -25.85 5.84 15.47
N ASN A 364 -26.14 4.54 15.58
CA ASN A 364 -26.72 3.75 14.49
C ASN A 364 -28.10 4.28 14.06
N ALA A 365 -28.93 4.71 15.02
CA ALA A 365 -30.21 5.36 14.73
C ALA A 365 -30.02 6.73 14.03
N CYS A 366 -29.00 7.51 14.41
CA CYS A 366 -28.62 8.77 13.77
C CYS A 366 -28.22 8.55 12.30
N ILE A 367 -27.37 7.56 12.04
CA ILE A 367 -26.91 7.18 10.69
C ILE A 367 -28.10 6.76 9.82
N THR A 368 -29.01 5.96 10.37
CA THR A 368 -30.22 5.50 9.67
C THR A 368 -31.13 6.68 9.27
N GLN A 369 -31.29 7.66 10.16
CA GLN A 369 -32.05 8.88 9.87
C GLN A 369 -31.38 9.75 8.80
N ALA A 370 -30.06 9.94 8.89
CA ALA A 370 -29.30 10.67 7.88
C ALA A 370 -29.43 10.02 6.48
N GLN A 371 -29.42 8.69 6.42
CA GLN A 371 -29.58 7.91 5.17
C GLN A 371 -30.99 7.98 4.55
N SER A 372 -32.04 8.26 5.34
CA SER A 372 -33.42 8.37 4.84
C SER A 372 -33.71 9.61 3.99
N SER A 373 -32.74 10.52 3.86
CA SER A 373 -32.85 11.74 3.06
C SER A 373 -32.63 11.43 1.57
N ILE A 374 -33.72 11.17 0.83
CA ILE A 374 -33.64 10.88 -0.61
C ILE A 374 -33.27 12.16 -1.38
N GLY A 375 -32.09 12.19 -2.01
CA GLY A 375 -31.75 13.14 -3.08
C GLY A 375 -30.74 14.26 -2.76
N GLY A 376 -29.99 14.19 -1.66
CA GLY A 376 -28.94 15.16 -1.33
C GLY A 376 -27.68 14.53 -0.72
N VAL A 377 -26.59 15.30 -0.64
CA VAL A 377 -25.37 14.89 0.08
C VAL A 377 -25.74 14.65 1.55
N VAL A 378 -25.60 13.40 2.01
CA VAL A 378 -25.89 13.03 3.39
C VAL A 378 -24.74 13.47 4.30
N ASN A 379 -25.03 14.29 5.31
CA ASN A 379 -24.04 14.73 6.29
C ASN A 379 -24.06 13.84 7.54
N PHE A 380 -22.98 13.06 7.74
CA PHE A 380 -22.81 12.18 8.90
C PHE A 380 -22.00 12.80 10.04
N GLU A 381 -21.44 13.99 9.84
CA GLU A 381 -20.60 14.68 10.82
C GLU A 381 -21.27 14.83 12.21
N PRO A 382 -22.59 15.08 12.32
CA PRO A 382 -23.26 15.07 13.62
C PRO A 382 -23.25 13.70 14.32
N CYS A 383 -23.38 12.61 13.56
CA CYS A 383 -23.41 11.25 14.11
C CYS A 383 -22.01 10.79 14.53
N GLU A 384 -20.96 11.16 13.77
CA GLU A 384 -19.57 10.85 14.12
C GLU A 384 -19.10 11.64 15.35
N ASN A 385 -19.50 12.91 15.48
CA ASN A 385 -19.22 13.70 16.69
C ASN A 385 -19.89 13.08 17.94
N GLN A 386 -21.09 12.51 17.77
CA GLN A 386 -21.75 11.77 18.84
C GLN A 386 -21.02 10.47 19.20
N ARG A 387 -20.45 9.76 18.21
CA ARG A 387 -19.68 8.54 18.42
C ARG A 387 -18.43 8.76 19.27
N ALA A 388 -17.74 9.88 19.07
CA ALA A 388 -16.59 10.26 19.90
C ALA A 388 -16.96 10.44 21.38
N SER A 389 -18.22 10.81 21.68
CA SER A 389 -18.71 10.95 23.04
C SER A 389 -19.13 9.63 23.69
N CYS A 390 -19.18 8.50 22.96
CA CYS A 390 -19.61 7.21 23.48
C CYS A 390 -18.55 6.51 24.34
N TYR A 391 -17.29 6.92 24.20
CA TYR A 391 -16.13 6.44 24.96
C TYR A 391 -15.71 7.53 25.96
#